data_AF-A0AAW3ENF6-F1
#
_entry.id   AF-A0AAW3ENF6-F1
#
_cell.length_a   1.000
_cell.length_b   1.000
_cell.length_c   1.000
_cell.angle_alpha   90.00
_cell.angle_beta   90.00
_cell.angle_gamma   90.00
#
_symmetry.space_group_name_H-M   'P 1'
#
loop_
_entity.id
_entity.type
_entity.pdbx_description
1 polymer ?
#
loop_
_entity_poly.entity_id
_entity_poly.type
_entity_poly.pdbx_seq_one_letter_code
_entity_poly.pdbx_strand_id
1 'polypeptide(L)'
;MPLVYTTQAGARRLGGNAPGLAPFETRTLPTRDGLRLLVTATPARHGPVGIEPYSGDVIGFVLGIDEPGDLVYVTGDTVWYQGTAEVARRCSPRVVVLFTGAVEPRGHFRMTMGSEDALAAAQAFPEARLVAVHNEGWVHLKETQAQLEDSFAKLGAGGRLTALERGQPLPIGERGE
;
A
#
# COMPACT_ATOMS: atom_id res chain seq x y z
N MET A 1 7.53 -24.85 -2.65
CA MET A 1 7.97 -23.45 -2.78
C MET A 1 6.72 -22.57 -2.70
N PRO A 2 6.70 -21.49 -1.91
CA PRO A 2 5.53 -20.61 -1.79
C PRO A 2 5.26 -19.86 -3.10
N LEU A 3 4.01 -19.62 -3.48
CA LEU A 3 3.70 -18.78 -4.64
C LEU A 3 3.96 -17.30 -4.32
N VAL A 4 4.59 -16.56 -5.24
CA VAL A 4 4.92 -15.13 -5.05
C VAL A 4 4.35 -14.33 -6.22
N TYR A 5 3.43 -13.38 -5.95
CA TYR A 5 3.02 -12.42 -6.97
C TYR A 5 3.94 -11.20 -6.94
N THR A 6 4.33 -10.72 -8.11
CA THR A 6 5.31 -9.63 -8.24
C THR A 6 5.05 -8.78 -9.50
N THR A 7 5.94 -7.84 -9.79
CA THR A 7 5.94 -7.06 -11.03
C THR A 7 6.25 -7.96 -12.23
N GLN A 8 5.83 -7.58 -13.43
CA GLN A 8 6.21 -8.31 -14.65
C GLN A 8 7.73 -8.34 -14.86
N ALA A 9 8.45 -7.28 -14.51
CA ALA A 9 9.91 -7.29 -14.52
C ALA A 9 10.51 -8.22 -13.46
N GLY A 10 9.96 -8.25 -12.25
CA GLY A 10 10.36 -9.18 -11.19
C GLY A 10 10.20 -10.64 -11.62
N ALA A 11 9.08 -10.97 -12.26
CA ALA A 11 8.81 -12.31 -12.76
C ALA A 11 9.82 -12.77 -13.81
N ARG A 12 10.22 -11.90 -14.74
CA ARG A 12 11.27 -12.20 -15.73
C ARG A 12 12.63 -12.48 -15.09
N ARG A 13 12.94 -11.84 -13.97
CA ARG A 13 14.21 -11.99 -13.24
C ARG A 13 14.22 -13.22 -12.33
N LEU A 14 13.10 -13.50 -11.66
CA LEU A 14 12.98 -14.57 -10.66
C LEU A 14 12.60 -15.92 -11.29
N GLY A 15 11.73 -15.91 -12.30
CA GLY A 15 11.19 -17.12 -12.91
C GLY A 15 10.39 -18.00 -11.94
N GLY A 16 10.12 -19.25 -12.36
CA GLY A 16 9.55 -20.28 -11.49
C GLY A 16 8.19 -19.93 -10.88
N ASN A 17 8.14 -19.86 -9.55
CA ASN A 17 6.96 -19.62 -8.72
C ASN A 17 6.64 -18.14 -8.49
N ALA A 18 7.23 -17.23 -9.27
CA ALA A 18 7.07 -15.78 -9.11
C ALA A 18 6.33 -15.14 -10.30
N PRO A 19 5.06 -15.49 -10.60
CA PRO A 19 4.33 -14.88 -11.69
C PRO A 19 4.14 -13.37 -11.48
N GLY A 20 4.33 -12.62 -12.56
CA GLY A 20 4.16 -11.18 -12.58
C GLY A 20 2.75 -10.81 -12.96
N LEU A 21 2.16 -9.82 -12.30
CA LEU A 21 0.83 -9.32 -12.60
C LEU A 21 0.89 -7.93 -13.23
N ALA A 22 0.00 -7.67 -14.18
CA ALA A 22 -0.27 -6.30 -14.64
C ALA A 22 -1.17 -5.56 -13.64
N PRO A 23 -1.13 -4.22 -13.57
CA PRO A 23 -2.10 -3.45 -12.79
C PRO A 23 -3.55 -3.85 -13.12
N PHE A 24 -4.34 -4.08 -12.07
CA PHE A 24 -5.71 -4.58 -12.09
C PHE A 24 -5.91 -6.01 -12.60
N GLU A 25 -4.83 -6.77 -12.80
CA GLU A 25 -4.92 -8.22 -12.99
C GLU A 25 -5.23 -8.90 -11.65
N THR A 26 -6.27 -9.73 -11.62
CA THR A 26 -6.71 -10.47 -10.45
C THR A 26 -6.35 -11.95 -10.56
N ARG A 27 -5.87 -12.52 -9.46
CA ARG A 27 -5.68 -13.96 -9.26
C ARG A 27 -6.54 -14.44 -8.11
N THR A 28 -7.22 -15.56 -8.32
CA THR A 28 -8.01 -16.21 -7.27
C THR A 28 -7.18 -17.30 -6.61
N LEU A 29 -7.05 -17.24 -5.29
CA LEU A 29 -6.40 -18.27 -4.48
C LEU A 29 -7.46 -18.99 -3.64
N PRO A 30 -7.48 -20.33 -3.61
CA PRO A 30 -8.31 -21.06 -2.65
C PRO A 30 -7.73 -20.90 -1.24
N THR A 31 -8.59 -20.69 -0.25
CA THR A 31 -8.22 -20.75 1.17
C THR A 31 -8.45 -22.16 1.73
N ARG A 32 -7.88 -22.44 2.91
CA ARG A 32 -8.02 -23.76 3.57
C ARG A 32 -9.47 -24.09 3.91
N ASP A 33 -10.30 -23.07 4.16
CA ASP A 33 -11.69 -23.22 4.58
C ASP A 33 -12.67 -23.23 3.40
N GLY A 34 -12.16 -23.37 2.16
CA GLY A 34 -12.97 -23.40 0.95
C GLY A 34 -13.43 -22.03 0.44
N LEU A 35 -12.99 -20.94 1.08
CA LEU A 35 -13.21 -19.58 0.57
C LEU A 35 -12.24 -19.26 -0.58
N ARG A 36 -12.45 -18.09 -1.18
CA ARG A 36 -11.61 -17.56 -2.26
C ARG A 36 -11.00 -16.25 -1.80
N LEU A 37 -9.70 -16.08 -2.02
CA LEU A 37 -8.99 -14.82 -1.85
C LEU A 37 -8.68 -14.27 -3.25
N LEU A 38 -9.20 -13.08 -3.54
CA LEU A 38 -8.91 -12.32 -4.74
C LEU A 38 -7.68 -11.46 -4.48
N VAL A 39 -6.60 -11.72 -5.20
CA VAL A 39 -5.36 -10.93 -5.16
C VAL A 39 -5.27 -10.12 -6.44
N THR A 40 -5.42 -8.80 -6.35
CA THR A 40 -5.39 -7.91 -7.51
C THR A 40 -4.20 -6.99 -7.41
N ALA A 41 -3.35 -6.98 -8.42
CA ALA A 41 -2.25 -6.04 -8.50
C ALA A 41 -2.76 -4.61 -8.69
N THR A 42 -2.09 -3.62 -8.11
CA THR A 42 -2.43 -2.20 -8.30
C THR A 42 -1.27 -1.43 -8.91
N PRO A 43 -1.58 -0.34 -9.65
CA PRO A 43 -0.53 0.54 -10.15
C PRO A 43 0.19 1.20 -8.96
N ALA A 44 1.52 1.28 -9.06
CA ALA A 44 2.39 1.93 -8.09
C ALA A 44 3.51 2.66 -8.85
N ARG A 45 4.04 3.74 -8.28
CA ARG A 45 5.16 4.48 -8.84
C ARG A 45 6.10 4.93 -7.73
N HIS A 46 7.32 4.42 -7.78
CA HIS A 46 8.37 4.81 -6.86
C HIS A 46 8.99 6.12 -7.35
N GLY A 47 8.42 7.26 -6.92
CA GLY A 47 8.89 8.62 -7.21
C GLY A 47 8.14 9.42 -8.27
N PRO A 48 8.72 10.54 -8.75
CA PRO A 48 8.10 11.41 -9.76
C PRO A 48 8.04 10.76 -11.14
N VAL A 49 7.21 11.31 -12.03
CA VAL A 49 7.12 10.85 -13.43
C VAL A 49 8.51 10.86 -14.09
N GLY A 50 8.88 9.76 -14.74
CA GLY A 50 10.13 9.65 -15.52
C GLY A 50 11.31 9.09 -14.74
N ILE A 51 11.17 8.82 -13.43
CA ILE A 51 12.24 8.24 -12.60
C ILE A 51 12.31 6.71 -12.71
N GLU A 52 11.31 6.07 -13.30
CA GLU A 52 11.12 4.61 -13.36
C GLU A 52 12.36 3.85 -13.90
N PRO A 53 13.09 4.32 -14.92
CA PRO A 53 14.31 3.66 -15.37
C PRO A 53 15.39 3.53 -14.27
N TYR A 54 15.36 4.39 -13.26
CA TYR A 54 16.29 4.39 -12.14
C TYR A 54 15.70 3.75 -10.88
N SER A 55 14.42 4.01 -10.60
CA SER A 55 13.74 3.52 -9.39
C SER A 55 13.32 2.05 -9.49
N GLY A 56 13.10 1.57 -10.71
CA GLY A 56 12.63 0.22 -10.98
C GLY A 56 11.12 0.09 -10.81
N ASP A 57 10.61 -1.03 -11.32
CA ASP A 57 9.18 -1.32 -11.27
C ASP A 57 8.75 -1.68 -9.85
N VAL A 58 7.67 -1.05 -9.40
CA VAL A 58 6.97 -1.36 -8.15
C VAL A 58 5.51 -1.71 -8.44
N ILE A 59 4.87 -2.41 -7.51
CA ILE A 59 3.46 -2.81 -7.59
C ILE A 59 2.87 -2.82 -6.19
N GLY A 60 1.59 -2.47 -6.07
CA GLY A 60 0.81 -2.70 -4.86
C GLY A 60 -0.15 -3.88 -5.06
N PHE A 61 -0.88 -4.23 -4.02
CA PHE A 61 -1.87 -5.29 -4.06
C PHE A 61 -3.10 -4.93 -3.24
N VAL A 62 -4.27 -5.15 -3.82
CA VAL A 62 -5.52 -5.21 -3.07
C VAL A 62 -5.97 -6.65 -2.93
N LEU A 63 -6.48 -6.97 -1.75
CA LEU A 63 -7.04 -8.26 -1.39
C LEU A 63 -8.55 -8.11 -1.25
N GLY A 64 -9.29 -9.13 -1.65
CA GLY A 64 -10.71 -9.20 -1.36
C GLY A 64 -11.27 -10.60 -1.24
N ILE A 65 -12.46 -10.70 -0.66
CA ILE A 65 -13.17 -11.96 -0.43
C ILE A 65 -14.43 -12.02 -1.29
N ASP A 66 -15.25 -10.97 -1.23
CA ASP A 66 -16.50 -10.89 -1.96
C ASP A 66 -16.25 -10.23 -3.33
N GLU A 67 -15.50 -9.13 -3.34
CA GLU A 67 -15.11 -8.37 -4.54
C GLU A 67 -13.61 -8.00 -4.55
N PRO A 68 -12.99 -7.79 -5.73
CA PRO A 68 -11.61 -7.34 -5.80
C PRO A 68 -11.34 -6.06 -5.00
N GLY A 69 -10.58 -6.20 -3.91
CA GLY A 69 -10.10 -5.08 -3.11
C GLY A 69 -11.07 -4.55 -2.06
N ASP A 70 -12.01 -5.37 -1.59
CA ASP A 70 -12.91 -5.05 -0.48
C ASP A 70 -12.27 -5.25 0.92
N LEU A 71 -11.07 -5.84 1.03
CA LEU A 71 -10.49 -6.24 2.31
C LEU A 71 -9.28 -5.38 2.73
N VAL A 72 -8.15 -5.53 2.04
CA VAL A 72 -6.90 -4.83 2.38
C VAL A 72 -6.28 -4.26 1.12
N TYR A 73 -5.76 -3.04 1.19
CA TYR A 73 -4.88 -2.46 0.20
C TYR A 73 -3.47 -2.30 0.77
N VAL A 74 -2.47 -2.91 0.15
CA VAL A 74 -1.05 -2.68 0.42
C VAL A 74 -0.48 -1.86 -0.74
N THR A 75 -0.11 -0.61 -0.49
CA THR A 75 0.26 0.32 -1.58
C THR A 75 1.58 -0.03 -2.26
N GLY A 76 2.47 -0.69 -1.53
CA GLY A 76 3.88 -0.82 -1.90
C GLY A 76 4.60 0.53 -1.83
N ASP A 77 5.86 0.53 -2.28
CA ASP A 77 6.74 1.71 -2.32
C ASP A 77 6.31 2.69 -3.41
N THR A 78 5.24 3.45 -3.15
CA THR A 78 4.66 4.39 -4.10
C THR A 78 4.48 5.78 -3.50
N VAL A 79 4.52 6.81 -4.35
CA VAL A 79 3.94 8.13 -4.04
C VAL A 79 2.43 8.13 -4.29
N TRP A 80 1.71 9.14 -3.81
CA TRP A 80 0.30 9.33 -4.17
C TRP A 80 0.17 10.01 -5.54
N TYR A 81 -0.60 9.42 -6.45
CA TYR A 81 -0.79 9.94 -7.81
C TYR A 81 -2.09 9.41 -8.44
N GLN A 82 -2.32 9.73 -9.72
CA GLN A 82 -3.48 9.28 -10.48
C GLN A 82 -3.73 7.76 -10.40
N GLY A 83 -2.67 6.93 -10.38
CA GLY A 83 -2.79 5.48 -10.27
C GLY A 83 -3.32 5.02 -8.90
N THR A 84 -2.81 5.56 -7.80
CA THR A 84 -3.34 5.24 -6.46
C THR A 84 -4.75 5.79 -6.25
N ALA A 85 -5.06 6.96 -6.81
CA ALA A 85 -6.41 7.52 -6.81
C ALA A 85 -7.39 6.67 -7.64
N GLU A 86 -6.93 6.01 -8.71
CA GLU A 86 -7.76 5.06 -9.47
C GLU A 86 -8.08 3.81 -8.65
N VAL A 87 -7.16 3.33 -7.81
CA VAL A 87 -7.45 2.23 -6.87
C VAL A 87 -8.61 2.62 -5.95
N ALA A 88 -8.61 3.84 -5.42
CA ALA A 88 -9.69 4.34 -4.57
C ALA A 88 -11.05 4.44 -5.28
N ARG A 89 -11.06 4.60 -6.61
CA ARG A 89 -12.30 4.60 -7.40
C ARG A 89 -12.84 3.20 -7.70
N ARG A 90 -11.97 2.18 -7.69
CA ARG A 90 -12.32 0.81 -8.08
C ARG A 90 -12.49 -0.14 -6.92
N CYS A 91 -11.87 0.17 -5.78
CA CYS A 91 -11.76 -0.73 -4.64
C CYS A 91 -12.15 0.01 -3.36
N SER A 92 -12.81 -0.71 -2.46
CA SER A 92 -13.26 -0.19 -1.17
C SER A 92 -12.65 -1.02 -0.02
N PRO A 93 -11.31 -0.96 0.18
CA PRO A 93 -10.65 -1.75 1.19
C PRO A 93 -11.04 -1.28 2.59
N ARG A 94 -11.18 -2.23 3.53
CA ARG A 94 -11.38 -1.91 4.95
C ARG A 94 -10.11 -1.35 5.61
N VAL A 95 -8.95 -1.76 5.10
CA VAL A 95 -7.64 -1.36 5.62
C VAL A 95 -6.74 -0.92 4.46
N VAL A 96 -6.08 0.22 4.62
CA VAL A 96 -5.06 0.69 3.69
C VAL A 96 -3.72 0.76 4.42
N VAL A 97 -2.76 -0.04 3.97
CA VAL A 97 -1.38 -0.10 4.46
C VAL A 97 -0.51 0.79 3.58
N LEU A 98 -0.16 1.95 4.12
CA LEU A 98 0.62 2.99 3.45
C LEU A 98 2.11 2.87 3.79
N PHE A 99 2.97 3.10 2.80
CA PHE A 99 4.41 3.15 2.97
C PHE A 99 4.85 4.63 3.10
N THR A 100 4.92 5.14 4.32
CA THR A 100 4.95 6.59 4.61
C THR A 100 6.34 7.10 5.04
N GLY A 101 7.39 6.59 4.40
CA GLY A 101 8.77 6.92 4.76
C GLY A 101 9.31 8.24 4.21
N ALA A 102 8.56 8.88 3.31
CA ALA A 102 8.97 10.07 2.55
C ALA A 102 10.40 9.97 2.00
N VAL A 103 10.82 8.81 1.50
CA VAL A 103 12.25 8.54 1.26
C VAL A 103 12.81 9.37 0.10
N GLU A 104 14.01 9.91 0.28
CA GLU A 104 14.70 10.79 -0.68
C GLU A 104 16.14 10.32 -0.97
N PRO A 105 16.36 9.10 -1.47
CA PRO A 105 17.71 8.54 -1.65
C PRO A 105 18.50 9.16 -2.81
N ARG A 106 17.85 9.90 -3.72
CA ARG A 106 18.43 10.33 -5.01
C ARG A 106 18.26 11.81 -5.32
N GLY A 107 18.13 12.64 -4.28
CA GLY A 107 17.92 14.08 -4.38
C GLY A 107 16.69 14.52 -3.60
N HIS A 108 16.31 15.79 -3.71
CA HIS A 108 15.18 16.39 -2.98
C HIS A 108 13.82 16.07 -3.64
N PHE A 109 13.56 14.80 -3.86
CA PHE A 109 12.26 14.31 -4.31
C PHE A 109 11.91 13.01 -3.60
N ARG A 110 10.66 12.91 -3.17
CA ARG A 110 10.15 11.75 -2.46
C ARG A 110 9.91 10.58 -3.40
N MET A 111 10.18 9.38 -2.92
CA MET A 111 9.96 8.13 -3.65
C MET A 111 8.84 7.27 -3.05
N THR A 112 8.47 7.54 -1.80
CA THR A 112 7.33 6.96 -1.10
C THR A 112 6.47 8.07 -0.49
N MET A 113 5.32 7.71 0.06
CA MET A 113 4.37 8.67 0.62
C MET A 113 4.98 9.43 1.81
N GLY A 114 4.61 10.71 1.94
CA GLY A 114 4.71 11.46 3.21
C GLY A 114 3.34 11.74 3.83
N SER A 115 3.29 12.62 4.83
CA SER A 115 2.06 13.06 5.49
C SER A 115 0.98 13.55 4.52
N GLU A 116 1.34 14.40 3.54
CA GLU A 116 0.36 14.97 2.62
C GLU A 116 -0.28 13.91 1.72
N ASP A 117 0.54 12.93 1.28
CA ASP A 117 0.09 11.79 0.50
C ASP A 117 -0.83 10.88 1.32
N ALA A 118 -0.49 10.63 2.59
CA ALA A 118 -1.29 9.82 3.50
C ALA A 118 -2.64 10.48 3.83
N LEU A 119 -2.67 11.81 3.95
CA LEU A 119 -3.91 12.59 4.12
C LEU A 119 -4.77 12.54 2.85
N ALA A 120 -4.16 12.63 1.67
CA ALA A 120 -4.87 12.46 0.40
C ALA A 120 -5.46 11.04 0.28
N ALA A 121 -4.72 10.02 0.73
CA ALA A 121 -5.23 8.66 0.82
C ALA A 121 -6.41 8.56 1.80
N ALA A 122 -6.32 9.21 2.96
CA ALA A 122 -7.41 9.22 3.94
C ALA A 122 -8.70 9.84 3.40
N GLN A 123 -8.58 10.89 2.58
CA GLN A 123 -9.73 11.49 1.88
C GLN A 123 -10.29 10.58 0.80
N ALA A 124 -9.43 9.89 0.05
CA ALA A 124 -9.84 9.02 -1.05
C ALA A 124 -10.48 7.71 -0.58
N PHE A 125 -10.13 7.23 0.61
CA PHE A 125 -10.68 6.03 1.23
C PHE A 125 -11.46 6.38 2.50
N PRO A 126 -12.62 7.05 2.42
CA PRO A 126 -13.29 7.63 3.58
C PRO A 126 -13.78 6.61 4.63
N GLU A 127 -13.89 5.33 4.29
CA GLU A 127 -14.34 4.30 5.24
C GLU A 127 -13.19 3.40 5.74
N ALA A 128 -11.98 3.56 5.19
CA ALA A 128 -10.87 2.68 5.51
C ALA A 128 -10.13 3.12 6.78
N ARG A 129 -9.65 2.14 7.55
CA ARG A 129 -8.59 2.38 8.55
C ARG A 129 -7.25 2.49 7.82
N LEU A 130 -6.47 3.52 8.12
CA LEU A 130 -5.14 3.70 7.55
C LEU A 130 -4.11 3.19 8.54
N VAL A 131 -3.15 2.43 8.04
CA VAL A 131 -2.03 1.88 8.79
C VAL A 131 -0.75 2.32 8.11
N ALA A 132 0.12 2.97 8.85
CA ALA A 132 1.41 3.44 8.34
C ALA A 132 2.50 2.40 8.63
N VAL A 133 3.30 2.10 7.61
CA VAL A 133 4.51 1.29 7.69
C VAL A 133 5.63 1.99 6.92
N HIS A 134 6.83 1.39 6.91
CA HIS A 134 7.99 1.91 6.17
C HIS A 134 8.37 3.35 6.59
N ASN A 135 8.16 3.72 7.85
CA ASN A 135 8.45 5.04 8.40
C ASN A 135 9.32 5.00 9.67
N GLU A 136 9.89 3.83 9.97
CA GLU A 136 10.89 3.67 11.02
C GLU A 136 11.98 2.64 10.64
N GLY A 137 13.10 2.64 11.36
CA GLY A 137 14.13 1.60 11.28
C GLY A 137 15.20 1.78 10.21
N TRP A 138 15.08 2.77 9.32
CA TRP A 138 16.07 3.03 8.27
C TRP A 138 16.52 4.51 8.24
N VAL A 139 17.81 4.73 8.00
CA VAL A 139 18.43 6.08 8.02
C VAL A 139 17.97 7.02 6.91
N HIS A 140 17.37 6.49 5.85
CA HIS A 140 16.98 7.26 4.67
C HIS A 140 15.51 7.70 4.71
N LEU A 141 14.77 7.34 5.76
CA LEU A 141 13.41 7.80 6.01
C LEU A 141 13.46 9.27 6.46
N LYS A 142 12.62 10.11 5.88
CA LYS A 142 12.60 11.57 6.13
C LYS A 142 11.49 12.00 7.06
N GLU A 143 10.49 11.14 7.24
CA GLU A 143 9.34 11.40 8.07
C GLU A 143 9.13 10.23 9.05
N THR A 144 8.89 10.59 10.31
CA THR A 144 8.68 9.66 11.42
C THR A 144 7.18 9.41 11.65
N GLN A 145 6.85 8.31 12.32
CA GLN A 145 5.48 8.03 12.77
C GLN A 145 4.87 9.21 13.57
N ALA A 146 5.65 9.85 14.45
CA ALA A 146 5.16 10.98 15.25
C ALA A 146 4.80 12.22 14.41
N GLN A 147 5.56 12.51 13.34
CA GLN A 147 5.25 13.62 12.43
C GLN A 147 3.99 13.35 11.61
N LEU A 148 3.79 12.09 11.22
CA LEU A 148 2.58 11.65 10.53
C LEU A 148 1.34 11.79 11.45
N GLU A 149 1.45 11.31 12.69
CA GLU A 149 0.38 11.43 13.70
C GLU A 149 0.02 12.89 14.00
N ASP A 150 1.02 13.75 14.19
CA ASP A 150 0.83 15.19 14.40
C ASP A 150 0.10 15.85 13.22
N SER A 151 0.46 15.50 11.98
CA SER A 151 -0.22 16.00 10.77
C SER A 151 -1.68 15.56 10.69
N PHE A 152 -1.98 14.29 11.02
CA PHE A 152 -3.35 13.79 11.09
C PHE A 152 -4.15 14.46 12.21
N ALA A 153 -3.56 14.66 13.38
CA ALA A 153 -4.21 15.32 14.51
C ALA A 153 -4.56 16.78 14.19
N LYS A 154 -3.63 17.54 13.60
CA LYS A 154 -3.83 18.95 13.21
C LYS A 154 -4.98 19.16 12.23
N LEU A 155 -5.29 18.16 11.41
CA LEU A 155 -6.39 18.20 10.44
C LEU A 155 -7.66 17.49 10.92
N GLY A 156 -7.73 17.09 12.19
CA GLY A 156 -8.89 16.39 12.75
C GLY A 156 -9.10 14.98 12.20
N ALA A 157 -8.09 14.41 11.54
CA ALA A 157 -8.12 13.07 10.95
C ALA A 157 -7.49 12.00 11.86
N GLY A 158 -7.06 12.34 13.08
CA GLY A 158 -6.33 11.44 13.99
C GLY A 158 -6.96 10.05 14.16
N GLY A 159 -8.29 9.97 14.28
CA GLY A 159 -9.00 8.68 14.41
C GLY A 159 -8.94 7.77 13.18
N ARG A 160 -8.40 8.24 12.05
CA ARG A 160 -8.25 7.49 10.80
C ARG A 160 -6.93 6.73 10.72
N LEU A 161 -5.89 7.24 11.38
CA LEU A 161 -4.57 6.65 11.39
C LEU A 161 -4.44 5.72 12.60
N THR A 162 -4.12 4.47 12.34
CA THR A 162 -3.88 3.47 13.37
C THR A 162 -2.38 3.23 13.50
N ALA A 163 -1.83 3.53 14.67
CA ALA A 163 -0.44 3.25 15.01
C ALA A 163 -0.23 1.73 15.19
N LEU A 164 0.93 1.24 14.76
CA LEU A 164 1.37 -0.13 15.01
C LEU A 164 2.49 -0.13 16.03
N GLU A 165 2.38 -0.99 17.05
CA GLU A 165 3.50 -1.29 17.93
C GLU A 165 4.36 -2.41 17.31
N ARG A 166 5.67 -2.22 17.30
CA ARG A 166 6.60 -3.17 16.66
C ARG A 166 6.50 -4.54 17.31
N GLY A 167 6.30 -5.56 16.47
CA GLY A 167 6.23 -6.95 16.91
C GLY A 167 4.90 -7.32 17.58
N GLN A 168 3.97 -6.39 17.76
CA GLN A 168 2.66 -6.66 18.32
C GLN A 168 1.61 -6.82 17.21
N PRO A 169 0.85 -7.93 17.19
CA PRO A 169 -0.32 -8.04 16.34
C PRO A 169 -1.37 -7.01 16.72
N LEU A 170 -1.97 -6.36 15.72
CA LEU A 170 -3.12 -5.48 15.90
C LEU A 170 -4.37 -6.17 15.34
N PRO A 171 -5.37 -6.52 16.18
CA PRO A 171 -6.67 -6.96 15.70
C PRO A 171 -7.40 -5.81 15.01
N ILE A 172 -7.64 -5.95 13.72
CA ILE A 172 -8.50 -5.03 12.98
C ILE A 172 -9.90 -5.64 13.06
N GLY A 173 -10.74 -5.06 13.94
CA GLY A 173 -12.05 -5.62 14.30
C GLY A 173 -12.93 -6.09 13.13
N GLU A 174 -13.90 -6.96 13.42
CA GLU A 174 -14.83 -7.54 12.43
C GLU A 174 -15.73 -6.47 11.79
N ARG A 175 -16.50 -6.83 10.74
CA ARG A 175 -17.47 -5.90 10.14
C ARG A 175 -18.33 -5.36 11.29
N GLY A 176 -18.40 -4.03 11.43
CA GLY A 176 -19.36 -3.45 12.36
C GLY A 176 -20.75 -3.93 11.99
N GLU A 177 -21.52 -4.33 13.00
CA GLU A 177 -22.98 -4.41 12.94
C GLU A 177 -23.58 -3.06 12.51
#